data_AF-A0A4U2ZZ68-F1
#
_entry.id   AF-A0A4U2ZZ68-F1
#
_cell.length_a   1.000
_cell.length_b   1.000
_cell.length_c   1.000
_cell.angle_alpha   90.00
_cell.angle_beta   90.00
_cell.angle_gamma   90.00
#
_symmetry.space_group_name_H-M   'P 1'
#
loop_
_entity.id
_entity.type
_entity.pdbx_description
1 polymer ?
#
loop_
_entity_poly.entity_id
_entity_poly.type
_entity_poly.pdbx_seq_one_letter_code
_entity_poly.pdbx_strand_id
1 'polypeptide(L)'
;MNKLKRLLKRKTTWIILILFVFVYVNNSSFFAKRDDGTPLLLAHRGISQTFSMEEIESDTCTAERINKPEHSYLENTIPSMEAAFKAGADLVEFDVQPTKDNN
;
A
#
# COMPACT_ATOMS: atom_id res chain seq x y z
N MET A 1 -8.43 -49.94 0.69
CA MET A 1 -8.38 -48.81 1.65
C MET A 1 -8.03 -47.54 0.88
N ASN A 2 -8.98 -46.61 0.70
CA ASN A 2 -8.85 -45.47 -0.22
C ASN A 2 -7.57 -44.66 0.07
N LYS A 3 -6.80 -44.30 -0.97
CA LYS A 3 -5.51 -43.59 -0.87
C LYS A 3 -5.59 -42.36 0.05
N LEU A 4 -6.72 -41.67 0.03
CA LEU A 4 -7.06 -40.53 0.91
C LEU A 4 -7.05 -40.89 2.41
N LYS A 5 -7.67 -42.01 2.79
CA LYS A 5 -7.68 -42.50 4.17
C LYS A 5 -6.26 -42.87 4.66
N ARG A 6 -5.37 -43.28 3.76
CA ARG A 6 -3.96 -43.59 4.08
C ARG A 6 -3.12 -42.33 4.27
N LEU A 7 -3.38 -41.29 3.47
CA LEU A 7 -2.72 -39.97 3.61
C LEU A 7 -3.11 -39.28 4.92
N LEU A 8 -4.41 -39.24 5.24
CA LEU A 8 -4.92 -38.61 6.48
C LEU A 8 -4.46 -39.29 7.78
N LYS A 9 -4.01 -40.55 7.72
CA LYS A 9 -3.44 -41.25 8.88
C LYS A 9 -1.96 -40.91 9.15
N ARG A 10 -1.29 -40.20 8.24
CA ARG A 10 0.14 -39.87 8.40
C ARG A 10 0.31 -38.67 9.33
N LYS A 11 1.18 -38.81 10.34
CA LYS A 11 1.53 -37.72 11.26
C LYS A 11 2.06 -36.48 10.51
N THR A 12 2.83 -36.68 9.45
CA THR A 12 3.37 -35.57 8.62
C THR A 12 2.29 -34.72 7.98
N THR A 13 1.19 -35.32 7.50
CA THR A 13 0.06 -34.58 6.94
C THR A 13 -0.58 -33.67 7.98
N TRP A 14 -0.73 -34.14 9.22
CA TRP A 14 -1.23 -33.32 10.32
C TRP A 14 -0.25 -32.21 10.73
N ILE A 15 1.05 -32.48 10.77
CA ILE A 15 2.06 -31.46 11.05
C ILE A 15 2.01 -30.33 10.03
N ILE A 16 1.95 -30.67 8.73
CA ILE A 16 1.85 -29.67 7.65
C ILE A 16 0.54 -28.89 7.76
N LEU A 17 -0.57 -29.57 8.05
CA LEU A 17 -1.87 -28.92 8.20
C LEU A 17 -1.88 -27.96 9.41
N ILE A 18 -1.32 -28.37 10.55
CA ILE A 18 -1.19 -27.52 11.73
C ILE A 18 -0.30 -26.32 11.43
N LEU A 19 0.85 -26.53 10.76
CA LEU A 19 1.73 -25.44 10.36
C LEU A 19 1.03 -24.46 9.42
N PHE A 20 0.27 -24.96 8.44
CA PHE A 20 -0.49 -24.13 7.52
C PHE A 20 -1.53 -23.29 8.25
N VAL A 21 -2.30 -23.91 9.16
CA VAL A 21 -3.27 -23.20 10.01
C VAL A 21 -2.57 -22.16 10.88
N PHE A 22 -1.43 -22.52 11.50
CA PHE A 22 -0.65 -21.60 12.32
C PHE A 22 -0.18 -20.38 11.53
N VAL A 23 0.42 -20.59 10.34
CA VAL A 23 0.86 -19.50 9.47
C VAL A 23 -0.32 -18.64 9.04
N TYR A 24 -1.42 -19.25 8.58
CA TYR A 24 -2.61 -18.51 8.15
C TYR A 24 -3.22 -17.66 9.28
N VAL A 25 -3.40 -18.23 10.47
CA VAL A 25 -3.98 -17.53 11.62
C VAL A 25 -3.10 -16.37 12.08
N ASN A 26 -1.77 -16.53 12.06
CA ASN A 26 -0.84 -15.49 12.48
C ASN A 26 -0.53 -14.45 11.38
N ASN A 27 -0.78 -14.75 10.12
CA ASN A 27 -0.50 -13.86 8.99
C ASN A 27 -1.77 -13.26 8.34
N SER A 28 -2.95 -13.61 8.85
CA SER A 28 -4.21 -12.99 8.45
C SER A 28 -4.60 -11.87 9.40
N SER A 29 -5.54 -11.02 8.97
CA SER A 29 -6.10 -9.96 9.81
C SER A 29 -7.07 -10.47 10.89
N PHE A 30 -7.03 -11.75 11.27
CA PHE A 30 -8.00 -12.36 12.20
C PHE A 30 -7.97 -11.72 13.59
N PHE A 31 -6.78 -11.30 14.05
CA PHE A 31 -6.58 -10.60 15.32
C PHE A 31 -6.40 -9.08 15.17
N ALA A 32 -6.47 -8.55 13.95
CA ALA A 32 -6.35 -7.12 13.73
C ALA A 32 -7.59 -6.43 14.31
N LYS A 33 -7.38 -5.46 15.22
CA LYS A 33 -8.45 -4.54 15.60
C LYS A 33 -8.82 -3.72 14.37
N ARG A 34 -10.08 -3.77 13.98
CA ARG A 34 -10.64 -2.82 13.03
C ARG A 34 -11.32 -1.74 13.84
N ASP A 35 -10.93 -0.50 13.63
CA ASP A 35 -11.73 0.62 14.13
C ASP A 35 -13.08 0.60 13.41
N ASP A 36 -14.12 0.97 14.13
CA ASP A 36 -15.49 1.17 13.63
C ASP A 36 -15.65 2.49 12.87
N GLY A 37 -14.56 3.27 12.77
CA GLY A 37 -14.50 4.53 12.03
C GLY A 37 -14.74 4.38 10.54
N THR A 38 -15.09 5.49 9.90
CA THR A 38 -15.22 5.58 8.44
C THR A 38 -13.85 5.48 7.77
N PRO A 39 -13.74 4.88 6.57
CA PRO A 39 -12.51 4.92 5.78
C PRO A 39 -12.05 6.36 5.56
N LEU A 40 -10.74 6.59 5.63
CA LEU A 40 -10.13 7.91 5.41
C LEU A 40 -9.50 7.97 4.02
N LEU A 41 -9.67 9.09 3.33
CA LEU A 41 -9.02 9.39 2.07
C LEU A 41 -7.67 10.07 2.31
N LEU A 42 -6.59 9.34 2.05
CA LEU A 42 -5.23 9.84 2.11
C LEU A 42 -4.78 10.31 0.72
N ALA A 43 -4.45 11.60 0.59
CA ALA A 43 -3.78 12.14 -0.59
C ALA A 43 -2.25 11.98 -0.42
N HIS A 44 -1.68 11.02 -1.13
CA HIS A 44 -0.24 10.75 -1.15
C HIS A 44 0.53 11.88 -1.84
N ARG A 45 1.38 12.59 -1.08
CA ARG A 45 2.12 13.79 -1.49
C ARG A 45 1.28 14.97 -1.98
N GLY A 46 -0.01 15.00 -1.64
CA GLY A 46 -1.00 15.95 -2.16
C GLY A 46 -1.57 15.55 -3.54
N ILE A 47 -1.85 16.54 -4.39
CA ILE A 47 -2.19 16.37 -5.82
C ILE A 47 -0.91 16.51 -6.68
N SER A 48 -0.64 15.50 -7.51
CA SER A 48 0.55 15.41 -8.35
C SER A 48 0.22 15.17 -9.81
N GLN A 49 1.22 15.31 -10.68
CA GLN A 49 1.08 14.94 -12.08
C GLN A 49 1.02 13.41 -12.20
N THR A 50 0.10 12.91 -13.01
CA THR A 50 -0.05 11.46 -13.23
C THR A 50 0.91 10.98 -14.32
N PHE A 51 1.25 9.70 -14.29
CA PHE A 51 2.08 9.02 -15.30
C PHE A 51 1.59 7.58 -15.48
N SER A 52 1.96 6.94 -16.60
CA SER A 52 1.63 5.53 -16.82
C SER A 52 2.49 4.60 -15.94
N MET A 53 1.85 3.63 -15.29
CA MET A 53 2.52 2.59 -14.50
C MET A 53 3.03 1.42 -15.36
N GLU A 54 2.78 1.44 -16.67
CA GLU A 54 3.24 0.40 -17.58
C GLU A 54 4.76 0.45 -17.75
N GLU A 55 5.42 -0.70 -17.70
CA GLU A 55 6.88 -0.84 -17.95
C GLU A 55 7.74 0.03 -17.01
N ILE A 56 7.31 0.22 -15.76
CA ILE A 56 8.16 0.85 -14.74
C ILE A 56 9.11 -0.18 -14.14
N GLU A 57 10.40 0.12 -14.25
CA GLU A 57 11.49 -0.59 -13.57
C GLU A 57 12.05 0.27 -12.43
N SER A 58 12.93 -0.30 -11.61
CA SER A 58 13.47 0.34 -10.40
C SER A 58 14.23 1.65 -10.66
N ASP A 59 14.76 1.85 -11.87
CA ASP A 59 15.55 3.00 -12.29
C ASP A 59 14.80 3.92 -13.28
N THR A 60 13.51 3.67 -13.50
CA THR A 60 12.71 4.47 -14.42
C THR A 60 12.44 5.87 -13.85
N CYS A 61 12.83 6.91 -14.59
CA CYS A 61 12.50 8.29 -14.26
C CYS A 61 11.02 8.59 -14.62
N THR A 62 10.14 8.58 -13.62
CA THR A 62 8.69 8.83 -13.83
C THR A 62 8.38 10.24 -14.32
N ALA A 63 9.25 11.21 -14.04
CA ALA A 63 9.10 12.60 -14.48
C ALA A 63 9.16 12.77 -16.02
N GLU A 64 9.85 11.88 -16.74
CA GLU A 64 9.98 11.94 -18.20
C GLU A 64 8.74 11.41 -18.94
N ARG A 65 7.82 10.75 -18.22
CA ARG A 65 6.65 10.06 -18.78
C ARG A 65 5.33 10.49 -18.15
N ILE A 66 5.28 11.73 -17.65
CA ILE A 66 4.04 12.32 -17.16
C ILE A 66 3.00 12.39 -18.29
N ASN A 67 1.75 12.21 -17.91
CA ASN A 67 0.63 12.54 -18.76
C ASN A 67 0.62 14.06 -19.02
N LYS A 68 -0.11 14.47 -20.05
CA LYS A 68 -0.30 15.91 -20.32
C LYS A 68 -0.86 16.59 -19.06
N PRO A 69 -0.21 17.66 -18.53
CA PRO A 69 -0.68 18.30 -17.31
C PRO A 69 -2.11 18.83 -17.43
N GLU A 70 -2.95 18.48 -16.46
CA GLU A 70 -4.35 18.94 -16.36
C GLU A 70 -4.50 20.08 -15.33
N HIS A 71 -3.51 20.24 -14.44
CA HIS A 71 -3.46 21.26 -13.39
C HIS A 71 -2.02 21.70 -13.12
N SER A 72 -1.86 22.80 -12.38
CA SER A 72 -0.55 23.35 -11.99
C SER A 72 0.01 22.78 -10.68
N TYR A 73 -0.75 21.96 -9.95
CA TYR A 73 -0.30 21.37 -8.68
C TYR A 73 0.88 20.40 -8.88
N LEU A 74 1.85 20.48 -7.97
CA LEU A 74 3.02 19.61 -7.89
C LEU A 74 3.06 18.92 -6.53
N GLU A 75 3.57 17.69 -6.48
CA GLU A 75 3.71 16.93 -5.23
C GLU A 75 4.55 17.66 -4.19
N ASN A 76 4.28 17.41 -2.91
CA ASN A 76 5.01 17.99 -1.78
C ASN A 76 5.02 19.54 -1.76
N THR A 77 4.01 20.18 -2.34
CA THR A 77 3.85 21.65 -2.31
C THR A 77 2.60 22.09 -1.56
N ILE A 78 2.67 23.22 -0.85
CA ILE A 78 1.53 23.77 -0.09
C ILE A 78 0.27 23.95 -0.97
N PRO A 79 0.34 24.53 -2.19
CA PRO A 79 -0.85 24.67 -3.04
C PRO A 79 -1.50 23.34 -3.40
N SER A 80 -0.70 22.29 -3.58
CA SER A 80 -1.17 20.94 -3.86
C SER A 80 -1.87 20.31 -2.65
N MET A 81 -1.31 20.50 -1.44
CA MET A 81 -1.92 20.03 -0.20
C MET A 81 -3.26 20.72 0.05
N GLU A 82 -3.33 22.04 -0.13
CA GLU A 82 -4.59 22.79 -0.03
C GLU A 82 -5.64 22.30 -1.03
N ALA A 83 -5.22 22.00 -2.26
CA ALA A 83 -6.10 21.48 -3.29
C ALA A 83 -6.61 20.06 -2.95
N ALA A 84 -5.77 19.22 -2.35
CA ALA A 84 -6.16 17.89 -1.88
C ALA A 84 -7.28 17.97 -0.82
N PHE A 85 -7.13 18.83 0.19
CA PHE A 85 -8.18 19.05 1.19
C PHE A 85 -9.46 19.60 0.57
N LYS A 86 -9.35 20.56 -0.36
CA LYS A 86 -10.51 21.09 -1.11
C LYS A 86 -11.22 20.02 -1.94
N ALA A 87 -10.49 19.00 -2.40
CA ALA A 87 -11.03 17.86 -3.14
C ALA A 87 -11.61 16.76 -2.24
N GLY A 88 -11.54 16.90 -0.90
CA GLY A 88 -12.12 15.96 0.06
C GLY A 88 -11.16 14.93 0.64
N ALA A 89 -9.84 15.16 0.56
CA ALA A 89 -8.90 14.35 1.31
C ALA A 89 -9.09 14.57 2.83
N ASP A 90 -9.12 13.49 3.59
CA ASP A 90 -9.15 13.53 5.07
C ASP A 90 -7.73 13.74 5.63
N LEU A 91 -6.72 13.24 4.91
CA LEU A 91 -5.31 13.32 5.26
C LEU A 91 -4.46 13.60 4.03
N VAL A 92 -3.31 14.22 4.24
CA VAL A 92 -2.26 14.39 3.24
C VAL A 92 -0.98 13.80 3.80
N GLU A 93 -0.36 12.91 3.03
CA GLU A 93 1.02 12.46 3.28
C GLU A 93 1.97 13.36 2.49
N PHE A 94 3.19 13.57 3.01
CA PHE A 94 4.25 14.29 2.31
C PHE A 94 5.61 13.85 2.84
N ASP A 95 6.63 13.93 1.98
CA ASP A 95 7.98 13.51 2.32
C ASP A 95 8.76 14.65 3.01
N VAL A 96 9.39 14.34 4.13
CA VAL A 96 10.33 15.24 4.81
C VAL A 96 11.74 14.69 4.66
N GLN A 97 12.68 15.55 4.29
CA GLN A 97 14.10 15.20 4.13
C GLN A 97 14.98 16.29 4.76
N PRO A 98 16.04 15.93 5.50
CA PRO A 98 16.94 16.91 6.09
C PRO A 98 17.83 17.57 5.03
N THR A 99 18.12 18.85 5.22
CA THR A 99 19.13 19.58 4.43
C THR A 99 20.54 19.38 4.98
N LYS A 100 21.56 19.88 4.26
CA LYS A 100 22.98 19.75 4.66
C LYS A 100 23.27 20.36 6.04
N ASP A 101 22.53 21.39 6.43
CA ASP A 101 22.60 22.08 7.72
C ASP A 101 21.69 21.45 8.79
N ASN A 102 21.18 20.24 8.57
CA ASN A 102 20.28 19.49 9.47
C ASN A 102 18.97 20.23 9.80
N ASN A 103 18.46 21.02 8.86
CA ASN A 103 17.10 21.55 8.93
C ASN A 103 16.10 20.60 8.25
#